data_AF-A0A9R0I284-F1
#
_entry.id   AF-A0A9R0I284-F1
#
_cell.length_a   1.000
_cell.length_b   1.000
_cell.length_c   1.000
_cell.angle_alpha   90.00
_cell.angle_beta   90.00
_cell.angle_gamma   90.00
#
_symmetry.space_group_name_H-M   'P 1'
#
loop_
_entity.id
_entity.type
_entity.pdbx_description
1 polymer ?
#
loop_
_entity_poly.entity_id
_entity_poly.type
_entity_poly.pdbx_seq_one_letter_code
_entity_poly.pdbx_strand_id
1 'polypeptide(L)'
;KEKKGVFSELTFFKSVYAKEDGSFKEGTLPHQFVEDANRKVQENLASSSSSKPVIEIENAVFNELMYKGEVPKRPLNYGFGVKQSDIFGVEGLLRKEGSSYVNNNAMEVENMKGEISVVKKQNEDLAQQNQVLNTKFEETTQSFKMIASFLGQVLKEVRKGNVSSNLLDGAESAINMITDDSGGNGDNQAEK
;
A
#
# COMPACT_ATOMS: atom_id res chain seq x y z
N LYS A 1 22.24 22.42 -8.27
CA LYS A 1 21.05 23.00 -8.91
C LYS A 1 21.45 23.37 -10.33
N GLU A 2 21.39 22.42 -11.27
CA GLU A 2 21.70 22.69 -12.68
C GLU A 2 20.48 23.22 -13.42
N LYS A 3 20.74 24.16 -14.33
CA LYS A 3 19.79 25.05 -14.99
C LYS A 3 18.90 24.27 -15.97
N LYS A 4 17.58 24.36 -15.81
CA LYS A 4 16.60 24.01 -16.86
C LYS A 4 16.65 25.09 -17.94
N GLY A 5 16.88 24.67 -19.19
CA GLY A 5 17.08 25.52 -20.39
C GLY A 5 18.32 24.98 -21.11
N VAL A 6 18.25 24.39 -22.31
CA VAL A 6 17.94 25.04 -23.60
C VAL A 6 17.44 23.99 -24.63
N PHE A 7 16.33 23.30 -24.40
CA PHE A 7 15.81 22.33 -25.38
C PHE A 7 14.29 22.46 -25.53
N SER A 8 13.84 22.55 -26.77
CA SER A 8 12.42 22.59 -27.14
C SER A 8 12.03 21.26 -27.76
N GLU A 9 11.23 20.47 -27.03
CA GLU A 9 10.73 19.17 -27.46
C GLU A 9 9.86 19.32 -28.73
N LEU A 10 9.14 20.43 -28.84
CA LEU A 10 8.36 20.78 -30.03
C LEU A 10 9.26 21.03 -31.25
N THR A 11 10.38 21.72 -31.05
CA THR A 11 11.36 21.98 -32.13
C THR A 11 11.99 20.69 -32.63
N PHE A 12 12.33 19.79 -31.70
CA PHE A 12 12.86 18.47 -32.05
C PHE A 12 11.85 17.58 -32.77
N PHE A 13 10.60 17.57 -32.32
CA PHE A 13 9.53 16.85 -33.02
C PHE A 13 9.38 17.34 -34.46
N LYS A 14 9.42 18.67 -34.66
CA LYS A 14 9.38 19.26 -35.99
C LYS A 14 10.53 18.79 -36.86
N SER A 15 11.76 18.75 -36.35
CA SER A 15 12.94 18.36 -37.14
C SER A 15 12.94 16.88 -37.54
N VAL A 16 12.28 16.01 -36.79
CA VAL A 16 12.23 14.56 -37.12
C VAL A 16 11.16 14.26 -38.16
N TYR A 17 9.98 14.89 -38.06
CA TYR A 17 8.83 14.56 -38.89
C TYR A 17 8.62 15.48 -40.09
N ALA A 18 9.37 16.58 -40.17
CA ALA A 18 9.42 17.39 -41.36
C ALA A 18 10.12 16.64 -42.50
N LYS A 19 9.71 16.93 -43.73
CA LYS A 19 10.45 16.58 -44.94
C LYS A 19 11.73 17.42 -45.03
N GLU A 20 12.58 17.11 -46.00
CA GLU A 20 13.82 17.85 -46.27
C GLU A 20 13.60 19.36 -46.52
N ASP A 21 12.42 19.75 -47.01
CA ASP A 21 12.01 21.14 -47.24
C ASP A 21 11.44 21.84 -45.98
N GLY A 22 11.41 21.16 -44.83
CA GLY A 22 10.84 21.66 -43.59
C GLY A 22 9.30 21.57 -43.49
N SER A 23 8.63 21.06 -44.54
CA SER A 23 7.17 20.90 -44.55
C SER A 23 6.72 19.58 -43.93
N PHE A 24 5.48 19.54 -43.43
CA PHE A 24 4.84 18.30 -42.99
C PHE A 24 3.93 17.78 -44.09
N LYS A 25 3.77 16.45 -44.18
CA LYS A 25 2.83 15.86 -45.14
C LYS A 25 1.40 16.15 -44.70
N GLU A 26 0.62 16.83 -45.55
CA GLU A 26 -0.77 17.18 -45.28
C GLU A 26 -1.62 15.93 -44.97
N GLY A 27 -2.56 16.06 -44.04
CA GLY A 27 -3.42 14.96 -43.58
C GLY A 27 -2.74 13.91 -42.69
N THR A 28 -1.48 14.12 -42.28
CA THR A 28 -0.79 13.21 -41.34
C THR A 28 -0.92 13.69 -39.89
N LEU A 29 -0.82 12.73 -38.95
CA LEU A 29 -0.83 13.02 -37.52
C LEU A 29 0.24 14.05 -37.09
N PRO A 30 1.50 14.02 -37.58
CA PRO A 30 2.49 15.04 -37.25
C PRO A 30 2.11 16.44 -37.73
N HIS A 31 1.47 16.57 -38.89
CA HIS A 31 1.03 17.85 -39.42
C HIS A 31 -0.05 18.48 -38.53
N GLN A 32 -1.10 17.72 -38.20
CA GLN A 32 -2.18 18.18 -37.31
C GLN A 32 -1.65 18.53 -35.92
N PHE A 33 -0.75 17.70 -35.37
CA PHE A 33 -0.13 17.93 -34.08
C PHE A 33 0.68 19.24 -34.04
N VAL A 34 1.49 19.52 -35.07
CA VAL A 34 2.31 20.74 -35.13
C VAL A 34 1.45 21.99 -35.30
N GLU A 35 0.37 21.93 -36.08
CA GLU A 35 -0.58 23.04 -36.22
C GLU A 35 -1.27 23.35 -34.88
N ASP A 36 -1.78 22.33 -34.20
CA ASP A 36 -2.42 22.47 -32.89
C ASP A 36 -1.44 23.01 -31.84
N ALA A 37 -0.20 22.53 -31.85
CA ALA A 37 0.86 23.01 -30.96
C ALA A 37 1.22 24.47 -31.23
N ASN A 38 1.40 24.86 -32.50
CA ASN A 38 1.69 26.25 -32.85
C ASN A 38 0.53 27.17 -32.46
N ARG A 39 -0.72 26.76 -32.69
CA ARG A 39 -1.92 27.52 -32.28
C ARG A 39 -1.94 27.74 -30.77
N LYS A 40 -1.77 26.68 -29.98
CA LYS A 40 -1.72 26.76 -28.51
C LYS A 40 -0.55 27.58 -27.98
N VAL A 41 0.64 27.48 -28.60
CA VAL A 41 1.79 28.32 -28.22
C VAL A 41 1.47 29.79 -28.46
N GLN A 42 0.88 30.14 -29.61
CA GLN A 42 0.47 31.52 -29.90
C GLN A 42 -0.62 32.02 -28.95
N GLU A 43 -1.62 31.20 -28.62
CA GLU A 43 -2.63 31.51 -27.61
C GLU A 43 -2.00 31.78 -26.23
N ASN A 44 -1.04 30.95 -25.81
CA ASN A 44 -0.32 31.14 -24.55
C ASN A 44 0.57 32.39 -24.58
N LEU A 45 1.20 32.73 -25.71
CA LEU A 45 1.98 33.95 -25.86
C LEU A 45 1.09 35.21 -25.86
N ALA A 46 -0.10 35.14 -26.46
CA ALA A 46 -1.04 36.25 -26.55
C ALA A 46 -1.82 36.49 -25.23
N SER A 47 -2.12 35.42 -24.49
CA SER A 47 -2.87 35.48 -23.23
C SER A 47 -2.00 35.76 -21.99
N SER A 48 -0.69 35.62 -22.12
CA SER A 48 0.20 35.62 -20.98
C SER A 48 1.10 36.85 -20.93
N SER A 49 0.92 37.66 -19.88
CA SER A 49 1.93 38.62 -19.41
C SER A 49 3.14 37.92 -18.75
N SER A 50 3.40 36.64 -19.06
CA SER A 50 4.37 35.82 -18.33
C SER A 50 5.80 36.16 -18.67
N SER A 51 6.60 36.32 -17.62
CA SER A 51 8.06 36.28 -17.65
C SER A 51 8.65 34.90 -18.01
N LYS A 52 7.86 33.97 -18.54
CA LYS A 52 8.33 32.62 -18.89
C LYS A 52 9.04 32.65 -20.24
N PRO A 53 10.19 32.00 -20.39
CA PRO A 53 10.86 31.89 -21.68
C PRO A 53 10.00 31.10 -22.66
N VAL A 54 10.06 31.46 -23.95
CA VAL A 54 9.29 30.81 -25.04
C VAL A 54 9.46 29.28 -25.03
N ILE A 55 10.67 28.79 -24.74
CA ILE A 55 10.98 27.36 -24.67
C ILE A 55 10.16 26.65 -23.58
N GLU A 56 9.94 27.27 -22.43
CA GLU A 56 9.10 26.67 -21.38
C GLU A 56 7.63 26.58 -21.80
N ILE A 57 7.16 27.55 -22.57
CA ILE A 57 5.79 27.56 -23.11
C ILE A 57 5.64 26.46 -24.16
N GLU A 58 6.59 26.36 -25.09
CA GLU A 58 6.60 25.30 -26.11
C GLU A 58 6.61 23.90 -25.49
N ASN A 59 7.40 23.69 -24.45
CA ASN A 59 7.50 22.38 -23.78
C ASN A 59 6.25 22.06 -22.96
N ALA A 60 5.64 23.07 -22.32
CA ALA A 60 4.37 22.88 -21.63
C ALA A 60 3.26 22.48 -22.61
N VAL A 61 3.14 23.19 -23.73
CA VAL A 61 2.15 22.90 -24.79
C VAL A 61 2.41 21.53 -25.42
N PHE A 62 3.68 21.20 -25.71
CA PHE A 62 4.05 19.90 -26.25
C PHE A 62 3.63 18.75 -25.31
N ASN A 63 3.92 18.88 -24.02
CA ASN A 63 3.55 17.87 -23.03
C ASN A 63 2.04 17.74 -22.85
N GLU A 64 1.31 18.86 -22.84
CA GLU A 64 -0.15 18.86 -22.76
C GLU A 64 -0.77 18.16 -23.97
N LEU A 65 -0.28 18.43 -25.19
CA LEU A 65 -0.83 17.80 -26.40
C LEU A 65 -0.43 16.33 -26.54
N MET A 66 0.83 15.99 -26.25
CA MET A 66 1.33 14.61 -26.39
C MET A 66 0.78 13.69 -25.31
N TYR A 67 0.66 14.18 -24.08
CA TYR A 67 0.37 13.36 -22.91
C TYR A 67 -0.94 13.73 -22.22
N LYS A 68 -1.72 14.69 -22.75
CA LYS A 68 -3.00 15.15 -22.17
C LYS A 68 -2.88 15.61 -20.72
N GLY A 69 -1.71 16.12 -20.33
CA GLY A 69 -1.41 16.52 -18.95
C GLY A 69 -1.04 15.36 -18.01
N GLU A 70 -0.93 14.12 -18.52
CA GLU A 70 -0.39 12.99 -17.77
C GLU A 70 1.14 12.96 -17.81
N VAL A 71 1.77 12.40 -16.78
CA VAL A 71 3.23 12.19 -16.75
C VAL A 71 3.62 11.17 -17.82
N PRO A 72 4.63 11.44 -18.67
CA PRO A 72 5.06 10.51 -19.71
C PRO A 72 5.44 9.15 -19.12
N LYS A 73 4.73 8.08 -19.51
CA LYS A 73 5.09 6.69 -19.15
C LYS A 73 6.32 6.17 -19.89
N ARG A 74 6.84 6.95 -20.85
CA ARG A 74 7.99 6.61 -21.69
C ARG A 74 9.04 7.72 -21.60
N PRO A 75 10.34 7.39 -21.71
CA PRO A 75 11.39 8.38 -21.71
C PRO A 75 11.19 9.42 -22.82
N LEU A 76 11.41 10.69 -22.51
CA LEU A 76 11.45 11.74 -23.54
C LEU A 76 12.57 11.40 -24.53
N ASN A 77 12.26 11.47 -25.83
CA ASN A 77 13.14 11.12 -26.96
C ASN A 77 13.33 9.61 -27.23
N TYR A 78 12.62 8.70 -26.54
CA TYR A 78 12.69 7.28 -26.86
C TYR A 78 12.13 6.99 -28.27
N GLY A 79 12.96 6.43 -29.15
CA GLY A 79 12.61 6.13 -30.55
C GLY A 79 13.04 7.19 -31.57
N PHE A 80 13.67 8.28 -31.14
CA PHE A 80 14.01 9.42 -31.99
C PHE A 80 15.50 9.53 -32.36
N GLY A 81 16.17 8.43 -32.69
CA GLY A 81 17.57 8.45 -33.16
C GLY A 81 18.60 9.07 -32.20
N VAL A 82 18.20 9.32 -30.95
CA VAL A 82 19.04 9.90 -29.91
C VAL A 82 20.01 8.88 -29.33
N LYS A 83 21.19 9.32 -28.92
CA LYS A 83 22.13 8.48 -28.17
C LYS A 83 21.52 8.16 -26.81
N GLN A 84 21.78 6.96 -26.30
CA GLN A 84 21.23 6.48 -25.03
C GLN A 84 21.56 7.39 -23.83
N SER A 85 22.61 8.21 -23.93
CA SER A 85 23.00 9.24 -22.95
C SER A 85 22.07 10.44 -22.89
N ASP A 86 21.30 10.69 -23.94
CA ASP A 86 20.55 11.94 -24.16
C ASP A 86 19.06 11.77 -23.82
N ILE A 87 18.70 10.62 -23.26
CA ILE A 87 17.34 10.26 -22.93
C ILE A 87 17.05 10.64 -21.47
N PHE A 88 16.08 11.53 -21.26
CA PHE A 88 15.68 12.01 -19.94
C PHE A 88 14.19 11.75 -19.70
N GLY A 89 13.79 11.61 -18.45
CA GLY A 89 12.37 11.59 -18.09
C GLY A 89 11.70 10.21 -18.15
N VAL A 90 12.23 9.25 -17.40
CA VAL A 90 11.39 8.19 -16.80
C VAL A 90 11.59 8.25 -15.31
N GLU A 91 10.53 7.94 -14.58
CA GLU A 91 10.53 7.47 -13.20
C GLU A 91 11.33 6.15 -13.06
N GLY A 92 12.61 6.16 -13.44
CA GLY A 92 13.59 5.17 -13.00
C GLY A 92 14.12 4.13 -13.99
N LEU A 93 14.12 4.31 -15.32
CA LEU A 93 14.54 3.21 -16.22
C LEU A 93 15.42 3.53 -17.42
N LEU A 94 16.47 4.36 -17.27
CA LEU A 94 17.55 4.39 -18.27
C LEU A 94 18.92 4.61 -17.62
N ARG A 95 19.63 3.53 -17.26
CA ARG A 95 21.08 3.58 -16.99
C ARG A 95 21.80 2.31 -17.49
N LYS A 96 23.07 2.54 -17.84
CA LYS A 96 24.09 1.66 -18.46
C LYS A 96 24.09 0.19 -17.97
N GLU A 97 24.58 -0.67 -18.85
CA GLU A 97 25.10 -2.02 -18.51
C GLU A 97 25.85 -2.00 -17.18
N GLY A 98 25.37 -2.81 -16.22
CA GLY A 98 26.00 -2.99 -14.91
C GLY A 98 25.12 -2.78 -13.67
N SER A 99 23.85 -2.37 -13.79
CA SER A 99 22.94 -2.25 -12.65
C SER A 99 21.85 -3.32 -12.71
N SER A 100 21.86 -4.24 -11.74
CA SER A 100 20.81 -5.24 -11.58
C SER A 100 19.45 -4.56 -11.36
N TYR A 101 18.43 -5.14 -11.98
CA TYR A 101 17.03 -4.82 -11.74
C TYR A 101 16.74 -4.80 -10.23
N VAL A 102 16.30 -3.66 -9.69
CA VAL A 102 15.28 -3.72 -8.65
C VAL A 102 13.97 -3.62 -9.41
N ASN A 103 13.48 -4.76 -9.86
CA ASN A 103 12.13 -4.85 -10.39
C ASN A 103 11.21 -4.39 -9.26
N ASN A 104 10.59 -3.22 -9.36
CA ASN A 104 9.68 -2.73 -8.32
C ASN A 104 8.56 -3.75 -8.05
N ASN A 105 8.14 -4.53 -9.05
CA ASN A 105 7.21 -5.64 -8.82
C ASN A 105 7.87 -6.82 -8.06
N ALA A 106 9.18 -7.06 -8.20
CA ALA A 106 9.87 -8.07 -7.40
C ALA A 106 10.15 -7.57 -5.97
N MET A 107 10.44 -6.29 -5.79
CA MET A 107 10.58 -5.67 -4.47
C MET A 107 9.22 -5.57 -3.77
N GLU A 108 8.15 -5.23 -4.48
CA GLU A 108 6.77 -5.30 -3.99
C GLU A 108 6.35 -6.73 -3.71
N VAL A 109 6.71 -7.72 -4.54
CA VAL A 109 6.44 -9.14 -4.27
C VAL A 109 7.22 -9.65 -3.07
N GLU A 110 8.50 -9.29 -2.90
CA GLU A 110 9.27 -9.66 -1.71
C GLU A 110 8.79 -8.91 -0.47
N ASN A 111 8.37 -7.64 -0.58
CA ASN A 111 7.75 -6.90 0.52
C ASN A 111 6.39 -7.50 0.90
N MET A 112 5.52 -7.78 -0.08
CA MET A 112 4.25 -8.48 0.12
C MET A 112 4.46 -9.87 0.70
N LYS A 113 5.50 -10.60 0.29
CA LYS A 113 5.86 -11.90 0.85
C LYS A 113 6.34 -11.80 2.29
N GLY A 114 7.08 -10.74 2.64
CA GLY A 114 7.40 -10.39 4.02
C GLY A 114 6.15 -10.11 4.84
N GLU A 115 5.28 -9.24 4.36
CA GLU A 115 4.00 -8.91 5.01
C GLU A 115 3.09 -10.14 5.16
N ILE A 116 2.96 -10.96 4.12
CA ILE A 116 2.19 -12.23 4.15
C ILE A 116 2.80 -13.20 5.16
N SER A 117 4.12 -13.28 5.27
CA SER A 117 4.78 -14.13 6.27
C SER A 117 4.47 -13.66 7.70
N VAL A 118 4.50 -12.35 7.94
CA VAL A 118 4.12 -11.76 9.24
C VAL A 118 2.65 -12.04 9.54
N VAL A 119 1.75 -11.77 8.60
CA VAL A 119 0.31 -12.02 8.75
C VAL A 119 0.03 -13.52 8.96
N LYS A 120 0.74 -14.40 8.26
CA LYS A 120 0.60 -15.84 8.44
C LYS A 120 0.98 -16.26 9.85
N LYS A 121 2.11 -15.76 10.37
CA LYS A 121 2.53 -16.04 11.75
C LYS A 121 1.52 -15.51 12.77
N GLN A 122 1.02 -14.28 12.58
CA GLN A 122 -0.03 -13.71 13.43
C GLN A 122 -1.31 -14.55 13.41
N ASN A 123 -1.71 -15.07 12.26
CA ASN A 123 -2.88 -15.95 12.15
C ASN A 123 -2.66 -17.30 12.83
N GLU A 124 -1.45 -17.87 12.75
CA GLU A 124 -1.09 -19.10 13.47
C GLU A 124 -1.13 -18.87 14.99
N ASP A 125 -0.57 -17.76 15.47
CA ASP A 125 -0.60 -17.37 16.90
C ASP A 125 -2.05 -17.15 17.37
N LEU A 126 -2.88 -16.46 16.58
CA LEU A 126 -4.31 -16.26 16.87
C LEU A 126 -5.08 -17.58 16.89
N ALA A 127 -4.77 -18.52 16.00
CA ALA A 127 -5.40 -19.84 15.98
C ALA A 127 -5.06 -20.62 17.27
N GLN A 128 -3.82 -20.55 17.74
CA GLN A 128 -3.42 -21.15 19.01
C GLN A 128 -4.11 -20.49 20.20
N GLN A 129 -4.18 -19.15 20.24
CA GLN A 129 -4.90 -18.42 21.28
C GLN A 129 -6.39 -18.79 21.32
N ASN A 130 -7.04 -18.89 20.16
CA ASN A 130 -8.44 -19.33 20.08
C ASN A 130 -8.62 -20.76 20.58
N GLN A 131 -7.68 -21.65 20.32
CA GLN A 131 -7.72 -23.01 20.86
C GLN A 131 -7.62 -23.02 22.39
N VAL A 132 -6.68 -22.25 22.96
CA VAL A 132 -6.54 -22.09 24.42
C VAL A 132 -7.81 -21.51 25.04
N LEU A 133 -8.38 -20.48 24.41
CA LEU A 133 -9.61 -19.85 24.88
C LEU A 133 -10.78 -20.83 24.88
N ASN A 134 -10.91 -21.65 23.84
CA ASN A 134 -11.93 -22.69 23.78
C ASN A 134 -11.75 -23.74 24.88
N THR A 135 -10.53 -24.18 25.16
CA THR A 135 -10.26 -25.11 26.27
C THR A 135 -10.67 -24.49 27.61
N LYS A 136 -10.25 -23.25 27.89
CA LYS A 136 -10.64 -22.53 29.11
C LYS A 136 -12.14 -22.35 29.24
N PHE A 137 -12.83 -22.07 28.13
CA PHE A 137 -14.27 -21.94 28.11
C PHE A 137 -14.98 -23.26 28.43
N GLU A 138 -14.49 -24.38 27.89
CA GLU A 138 -15.03 -25.71 28.18
C GLU A 138 -14.78 -26.10 29.65
N GLU A 139 -13.58 -25.88 30.18
CA GLU A 139 -13.24 -26.09 31.59
C GLU A 139 -14.15 -25.26 32.51
N THR A 140 -14.32 -23.97 32.20
CA THR A 140 -15.23 -23.07 32.92
C THR A 140 -16.66 -23.59 32.89
N THR A 141 -17.12 -24.04 31.71
CA THR A 141 -18.46 -24.62 31.53
C THR A 141 -18.66 -25.88 32.38
N GLN A 142 -17.64 -26.74 32.47
CA GLN A 142 -17.68 -27.95 33.30
C GLN A 142 -17.72 -27.60 34.80
N SER A 143 -16.92 -26.63 35.24
CA SER A 143 -16.92 -26.14 36.62
C SER A 143 -18.29 -25.58 37.02
N PHE A 144 -18.95 -24.80 36.15
CA PHE A 144 -20.31 -24.32 36.40
C PHE A 144 -21.34 -25.45 36.49
N LYS A 145 -21.25 -26.48 35.64
CA LYS A 145 -22.13 -27.67 35.74
C LYS A 145 -21.93 -28.40 37.06
N MET A 146 -20.69 -28.51 37.54
CA MET A 146 -20.37 -29.14 38.83
C MET A 146 -20.99 -28.36 40.00
N ILE A 147 -20.83 -27.04 40.03
CA ILE A 147 -21.47 -26.17 41.03
C ILE A 147 -22.98 -26.30 41.01
N ALA A 148 -23.60 -26.24 39.83
CA ALA A 148 -25.06 -26.36 39.72
C ALA A 148 -25.56 -27.70 40.30
N SER A 149 -24.83 -28.78 40.07
CA SER A 149 -25.10 -30.09 40.65
C SER A 149 -24.97 -30.08 42.18
N PHE A 150 -23.86 -29.57 42.72
CA PHE A 150 -23.63 -29.50 44.17
C PHE A 150 -24.65 -28.60 44.87
N LEU A 151 -24.96 -27.44 44.32
CA LEU A 151 -26.00 -26.55 44.84
C LEU A 151 -27.36 -27.26 44.87
N GLY A 152 -27.68 -28.02 43.82
CA GLY A 152 -28.88 -28.86 43.78
C GLY A 152 -28.91 -29.93 44.88
N GLN A 153 -27.76 -30.54 45.21
CA GLN A 153 -27.64 -31.50 46.31
C GLN A 153 -27.80 -30.83 47.68
N VAL A 154 -27.12 -29.71 47.90
CA VAL A 154 -27.22 -28.92 49.14
C VAL A 154 -28.67 -28.51 49.39
N LEU A 155 -29.35 -27.94 48.39
CA LEU A 155 -30.76 -27.55 48.50
C LEU A 155 -31.68 -28.73 48.85
N LYS A 156 -31.42 -29.93 48.30
CA LYS A 156 -32.18 -31.13 48.61
C LYS A 156 -32.01 -31.56 50.07
N GLU A 157 -30.78 -31.57 50.60
CA GLU A 157 -30.52 -31.97 51.98
C GLU A 157 -30.96 -30.91 52.99
N VAL A 158 -30.81 -29.61 52.66
CA VAL A 158 -31.39 -28.50 53.43
C VAL A 158 -32.90 -28.68 53.57
N ARG A 159 -33.60 -28.98 52.48
CA ARG A 159 -35.06 -29.22 52.49
C ARG A 159 -35.45 -30.41 53.36
N LYS A 160 -34.58 -31.42 53.50
CA LYS A 160 -34.80 -32.59 54.35
C LYS A 160 -34.43 -32.34 55.82
N GLY A 161 -33.77 -31.21 56.14
CA GLY A 161 -33.23 -30.94 57.46
C GLY A 161 -31.94 -31.71 57.78
N ASN A 162 -31.29 -32.30 56.77
CA ASN A 162 -30.14 -33.21 56.93
C ASN A 162 -28.81 -32.54 56.52
N VAL A 163 -28.61 -31.28 56.93
CA VAL A 163 -27.37 -30.57 56.61
C VAL A 163 -26.24 -31.08 57.49
N SER A 164 -25.17 -31.58 56.88
CA SER A 164 -23.94 -32.00 57.57
C SER A 164 -22.79 -31.06 57.25
N SER A 165 -21.79 -30.98 58.14
CA SER A 165 -20.57 -30.21 57.88
C SER A 165 -19.86 -30.67 56.61
N ASN A 166 -19.75 -31.98 56.40
CA ASN A 166 -19.13 -32.56 55.20
C ASN A 166 -19.81 -32.12 53.89
N LEU A 167 -21.13 -31.91 53.91
CA LEU A 167 -21.87 -31.39 52.76
C LEU A 167 -21.54 -29.92 52.49
N LEU A 168 -21.41 -29.11 53.55
CA LEU A 168 -21.07 -27.70 53.46
C LEU A 168 -19.59 -27.51 53.04
N ASP A 169 -18.67 -28.27 53.63
CA ASP A 169 -17.24 -28.26 53.27
C ASP A 169 -17.02 -28.67 51.81
N GLY A 170 -17.78 -29.66 51.32
CA GLY A 170 -17.76 -30.08 49.92
C GLY A 170 -18.29 -29.00 48.97
N ALA A 171 -19.35 -28.28 49.37
CA ALA A 171 -19.89 -27.17 48.59
C ALA A 171 -18.94 -25.96 48.56
N GLU A 172 -18.30 -25.65 49.69
CA GLU A 172 -17.28 -24.61 49.80
C GLU A 172 -16.06 -24.93 48.93
N SER A 173 -15.59 -26.18 48.97
CA SER A 173 -14.49 -26.64 48.11
C SER A 173 -14.81 -26.53 46.61
N ALA A 174 -16.03 -26.90 46.20
CA ALA A 174 -16.47 -26.79 44.81
C ALA A 174 -16.56 -25.35 44.30
N ILE A 175 -16.89 -24.39 45.19
CA ILE A 175 -16.90 -22.95 44.87
C ILE A 175 -15.48 -22.40 44.78
N ASN A 176 -14.60 -22.78 45.71
CA ASN A 176 -13.22 -22.28 45.79
C ASN A 176 -12.33 -22.80 44.65
N MET A 177 -12.63 -23.96 44.05
CA MET A 177 -11.94 -24.48 42.88
C MET A 177 -11.97 -23.55 41.64
N ILE A 178 -12.88 -22.56 41.60
CA ILE A 178 -13.01 -21.64 40.46
C ILE A 178 -12.30 -20.30 40.71
N THR A 179 -12.13 -19.88 41.96
CA THR A 179 -11.57 -18.57 42.30
C THR A 179 -10.04 -18.51 42.18
N ASP A 180 -9.35 -19.63 42.31
CA ASP A 180 -7.88 -19.67 42.35
C ASP A 180 -7.21 -19.56 40.96
N ASP A 181 -7.93 -19.75 39.86
CA ASP A 181 -7.38 -19.68 38.48
C ASP A 181 -7.51 -18.27 37.84
N SER A 182 -7.97 -17.28 38.61
CA SER A 182 -8.13 -15.87 38.18
C SER A 182 -6.85 -15.02 38.28
N GLY A 183 -5.71 -15.63 38.62
CA GLY A 183 -4.41 -14.97 38.79
C GLY A 183 -3.81 -14.50 37.47
N GLY A 184 -4.26 -13.33 37.00
CA GLY A 184 -3.78 -12.69 35.78
C GLY A 184 -2.27 -12.45 35.79
N ASN A 185 -1.58 -13.09 34.86
CA ASN A 185 -0.21 -12.75 34.49
C ASN A 185 -0.24 -11.44 33.68
N GLY A 186 -0.35 -10.32 34.39
CA GLY A 186 -0.16 -8.98 33.86
C GLY A 186 1.31 -8.61 33.91
N ASP A 187 2.09 -9.06 32.92
CA ASP A 187 3.44 -8.56 32.68
C ASP A 187 3.36 -7.08 32.26
N ASN A 188 3.36 -6.18 33.24
CA ASN A 188 3.76 -4.80 33.05
C ASN A 188 5.30 -4.76 32.93
N GLN A 189 5.82 -4.98 31.73
CA GLN A 189 7.14 -4.45 31.37
C GLN A 189 6.95 -3.07 30.74
N ALA A 190 7.02 -2.05 31.58
CA ALA A 190 7.31 -0.70 31.15
C ALA A 190 8.82 -0.61 30.88
N GLU A 191 9.20 -0.56 29.60
CA GLU A 191 10.55 -0.17 29.20
C GLU A 191 10.78 1.32 29.46
N LYS A 192 11.95 1.61 30.03
CA LYS A 192 12.59 2.94 30.12
C LYS A 192 13.57 3.11 28.98
#